data_AF-A0A1H9HBH0-F1
#
_entry.id   AF-A0A1H9HBH0-F1
#
_cell.length_a   1.000
_cell.length_b   1.000
_cell.length_c   1.000
_cell.angle_alpha   90.00
_cell.angle_beta   90.00
_cell.angle_gamma   90.00
#
_symmetry.space_group_name_H-M   'P 1'
#
loop_
_entity.id
_entity.type
_entity.pdbx_description
1 polymer ?
#
loop_
_entity_poly.entity_id
_entity_poly.type
_entity_poly.pdbx_seq_one_letter_code
_entity_poly.pdbx_strand_id
1 'polypeptide(L)'
;MAYLLIIICALALITLTTIYRVKASANTPQSRSATPRTPALNMPQSADKATEFRGKLLIPETDCCMAAHALSQITFSLQDQVRLPLAACDKTTCLCDIKLIHNRRTGERRVREDRRTEIRFAPGHPDRRQQQGRRKEDIIWSGGYAG
;
A
#
# COMPACT_ATOMS: atom_id res chain seq x y z
N MET A 1 -56.49 24.26 -4.72
CA MET A 1 -55.98 22.90 -4.43
C MET A 1 -55.34 22.23 -5.64
N ALA A 2 -56.00 22.19 -6.81
CA ALA A 2 -55.42 21.58 -8.03
C ALA A 2 -54.07 22.20 -8.46
N TYR A 3 -53.94 23.53 -8.40
CA TYR A 3 -52.70 24.24 -8.77
C TYR A 3 -51.51 23.91 -7.86
N LEU A 4 -51.76 23.70 -6.56
CA LEU A 4 -50.73 23.32 -5.58
C LEU A 4 -50.20 21.90 -5.85
N LEU A 5 -51.08 20.97 -6.22
CA LEU A 5 -50.69 19.61 -6.60
C LEU A 5 -49.85 19.60 -7.89
N ILE A 6 -50.20 20.44 -8.88
CA ILE A 6 -49.42 20.55 -10.12
C ILE A 6 -48.00 21.07 -9.84
N ILE A 7 -47.85 22.07 -8.97
CA ILE A 7 -46.54 22.62 -8.59
C ILE A 7 -45.69 21.57 -7.86
N ILE A 8 -46.27 20.81 -6.94
CA ILE A 8 -45.56 19.75 -6.20
C ILE A 8 -45.09 18.64 -7.16
N CYS A 9 -45.94 18.21 -8.10
CA CYS A 9 -45.57 17.23 -9.11
C CYS A 9 -44.45 17.73 -10.03
N ALA A 10 -44.48 19.01 -10.44
CA ALA A 10 -43.43 19.60 -11.27
C ALA A 10 -42.08 19.66 -10.54
N LEU A 11 -42.06 20.05 -9.26
CA LEU A 11 -40.84 20.06 -8.44
C LEU A 11 -40.29 18.64 -8.20
N ALA A 12 -41.17 17.65 -8.01
CA ALA A 12 -40.76 16.25 -7.88
C ALA A 12 -40.13 15.71 -9.18
N LEU A 13 -40.65 16.06 -10.35
CA LEU A 13 -40.07 15.67 -11.63
C LEU A 13 -38.70 16.34 -11.88
N ILE A 14 -38.56 17.62 -11.55
CA ILE A 14 -37.28 18.33 -11.68
C ILE A 14 -36.22 17.69 -10.77
N THR A 15 -36.54 17.41 -9.51
CA THR A 15 -35.59 16.75 -8.59
C THR A 15 -35.23 15.32 -9.03
N LEU A 16 -36.18 14.57 -9.57
CA LEU A 16 -35.88 13.25 -10.15
C LEU A 16 -34.89 13.37 -11.31
N THR A 17 -35.17 14.27 -12.27
CA THR A 17 -34.33 14.41 -13.48
C THR A 17 -32.91 14.87 -13.17
N THR A 18 -32.71 15.73 -12.18
CA THR A 18 -31.36 16.17 -11.77
C THR A 18 -30.58 15.03 -11.12
N ILE A 19 -31.21 14.21 -10.27
CA ILE A 19 -30.59 13.02 -9.67
C ILE A 19 -30.18 12.01 -10.76
N TYR A 20 -31.04 11.78 -11.75
CA TYR A 20 -30.73 10.88 -12.87
C TYR A 20 -29.57 11.39 -13.74
N ARG A 21 -29.46 12.71 -13.97
CA ARG A 21 -28.36 13.29 -14.77
C ARG A 21 -27.02 13.27 -14.04
N VAL A 22 -27.00 13.49 -12.72
CA VAL A 22 -25.76 13.39 -11.92
C VAL A 22 -25.22 11.96 -11.92
N LYS A 23 -26.09 10.93 -11.87
CA LYS A 23 -25.67 9.53 -11.99
C LYS A 23 -25.15 9.17 -13.38
N ALA A 24 -25.68 9.77 -14.44
CA ALA A 24 -25.23 9.49 -15.81
C ALA A 24 -23.85 10.11 -16.13
N SER A 25 -23.49 11.23 -15.50
CA SER A 25 -22.22 11.92 -15.78
C SER A 25 -20.99 11.31 -15.09
N ALA A 26 -21.16 10.36 -14.17
CA ALA A 26 -20.05 9.71 -13.46
C ALA A 26 -19.34 8.62 -14.28
N ASN A 27 -19.86 8.26 -15.46
CA ASN A 27 -19.35 7.17 -16.30
C ASN A 27 -18.73 7.67 -17.61
N THR A 28 -17.82 8.64 -17.53
CA THR A 28 -16.91 8.90 -18.65
C THR A 28 -15.64 8.09 -18.43
N PRO A 29 -15.44 6.94 -19.10
CA PRO A 29 -14.20 6.18 -18.96
C PRO A 29 -13.06 6.97 -19.60
N GLN A 30 -12.15 7.48 -18.76
CA GLN A 30 -10.84 7.92 -19.23
C GLN A 30 -10.12 6.72 -19.84
N SER A 31 -10.05 6.70 -21.17
CA SER A 31 -9.18 5.81 -21.92
C SER A 31 -7.74 6.11 -21.56
N ARG A 32 -7.19 5.34 -20.61
CA ARG A 32 -5.75 5.34 -20.33
C ARG A 32 -5.11 4.32 -21.26
N SER A 33 -4.51 4.82 -22.33
CA SER A 33 -3.64 4.06 -23.21
C SER A 33 -2.60 3.33 -22.39
N ALA A 34 -2.60 2.00 -22.43
CA ALA A 34 -1.60 1.19 -21.77
C ALA A 34 -0.25 1.42 -22.44
N THR A 35 0.68 2.05 -21.73
CA THR A 35 2.09 2.09 -22.15
C THR A 35 2.66 0.66 -22.12
N PRO A 36 3.35 0.22 -23.19
CA PRO A 36 4.08 -1.05 -23.17
C PRO A 36 5.11 -1.02 -22.05
N ARG A 37 4.96 -1.88 -21.05
CA ARG A 37 6.00 -2.07 -20.03
C ARG A 37 7.14 -2.82 -20.69
N THR A 38 8.23 -2.12 -20.99
CA THR A 38 9.53 -2.76 -21.25
C THR A 38 9.86 -3.72 -20.11
N PRO A 39 10.28 -4.96 -20.39
CA PRO A 39 10.76 -5.86 -19.35
C PRO A 39 11.90 -5.14 -18.62
N ALA A 40 11.79 -5.04 -17.30
CA ALA A 40 12.87 -4.48 -16.50
C ALA A 40 14.14 -5.29 -16.81
N LEU A 41 15.13 -4.63 -17.42
CA LEU A 41 16.47 -5.16 -17.54
C LEU A 41 16.88 -5.66 -16.16
N ASN A 42 17.36 -6.92 -16.11
CA ASN A 42 17.92 -7.54 -14.93
C ASN A 42 18.97 -6.59 -14.33
N MET A 43 18.56 -5.76 -13.38
CA MET A 43 19.50 -5.12 -12.48
C MET A 43 20.21 -6.28 -11.81
N PRO A 44 21.55 -6.34 -11.84
CA PRO A 44 22.27 -7.30 -11.02
C PRO A 44 21.77 -7.06 -9.60
N GLN A 45 21.05 -8.04 -9.05
CA GLN A 45 20.85 -8.13 -7.62
C GLN A 45 22.26 -8.24 -7.09
N SER A 46 22.85 -7.11 -6.71
CA SER A 46 24.04 -7.14 -5.90
C SER A 46 23.62 -8.00 -4.72
N ALA A 47 24.22 -9.18 -4.64
CA ALA A 47 24.27 -9.98 -3.44
C ALA A 47 25.14 -9.18 -2.46
N ASP A 48 24.67 -7.99 -2.10
CA ASP A 48 25.25 -7.14 -1.11
C ASP A 48 25.04 -7.93 0.17
N LYS A 49 26.13 -8.55 0.61
CA LYS A 49 26.31 -9.19 1.91
C LYS A 49 25.33 -8.54 2.87
N ALA A 50 24.29 -9.29 3.25
CA ALA A 50 23.23 -8.79 4.11
C ALA A 50 23.91 -8.01 5.23
N THR A 51 23.75 -6.68 5.23
CA THR A 51 24.47 -5.86 6.19
C THR A 51 24.09 -6.37 7.56
N GLU A 52 25.10 -6.67 8.38
CA GLU A 52 24.92 -7.26 9.72
C GLU A 52 23.90 -6.47 10.54
N PHE A 53 23.77 -5.18 10.25
CA PHE A 53 22.82 -4.26 10.83
C PHE A 53 21.76 -3.82 9.82
N ARG A 54 20.54 -3.62 10.32
CA ARG A 54 19.38 -3.13 9.53
C ARG A 54 19.12 -1.63 9.72
N GLY A 55 19.72 -1.00 10.72
CA GLY A 55 19.44 0.39 11.08
C GLY A 55 20.07 0.79 12.41
N LYS A 56 19.75 2.00 12.86
CA LYS A 56 20.19 2.61 14.12
C LYS A 56 18.99 2.87 15.03
N LEU A 57 19.17 2.75 16.34
CA LEU A 57 18.17 3.09 17.35
C LEU A 57 18.80 4.01 18.38
N LEU A 58 18.05 5.01 18.83
CA LEU A 58 18.44 5.87 19.92
C LEU A 58 17.97 5.21 21.22
N ILE A 59 18.91 4.85 22.11
CA ILE A 59 18.60 4.19 23.38
C ILE A 59 18.74 5.23 24.48
N PRO A 60 17.63 5.68 25.07
CA PRO A 60 17.71 6.63 26.16
C PRO A 60 18.16 5.93 27.45
N GLU A 61 19.26 6.40 28.03
CA GLU A 61 19.67 6.04 29.40
C GLU A 61 18.97 6.95 30.43
N THR A 62 19.32 6.81 31.71
CA THR A 62 18.72 7.60 32.81
C THR A 62 18.89 9.10 32.63
N ASP A 63 19.98 9.53 31.98
CA ASP A 63 20.29 10.95 31.75
C ASP A 63 20.16 11.42 30.30
N CYS A 64 19.11 10.96 29.62
CA CYS A 64 18.75 11.45 28.30
C CYS A 64 17.81 12.65 28.29
N CYS A 65 17.82 13.38 27.17
CA CYS A 65 16.90 14.47 26.89
C CYS A 65 15.50 13.95 26.52
N MET A 66 14.47 14.77 26.74
CA MET A 66 13.08 14.40 26.39
C MET A 66 12.91 14.12 24.89
N ALA A 67 13.64 14.85 24.04
CA ALA A 67 13.66 14.62 22.60
C ALA A 67 14.18 13.21 22.24
N ALA A 68 15.19 12.70 22.96
CA ALA A 68 15.70 11.35 22.75
C ALA A 68 14.68 10.28 23.15
N HIS A 69 13.98 10.48 24.27
CA HIS A 69 12.91 9.57 24.68
C HIS A 69 11.78 9.48 23.63
N ALA A 70 11.38 10.62 23.06
CA ALA A 70 10.36 10.65 22.01
C ALA A 70 10.76 9.87 20.74
N LEU A 71 12.06 9.78 20.44
CA LEU A 71 12.60 9.09 19.26
C LEU A 71 13.02 7.64 19.54
N SER A 72 12.93 7.16 20.79
CA SER A 72 13.46 5.86 21.22
C SER A 72 12.84 4.63 20.54
N GLN A 73 11.65 4.76 19.95
CA GLN A 73 10.95 3.69 19.23
C GLN A 73 11.14 3.75 17.71
N ILE A 74 11.86 4.76 17.21
CA ILE A 74 12.03 4.98 15.78
C ILE A 74 13.36 4.39 15.34
N THR A 75 13.30 3.45 14.38
CA THR A 75 14.52 2.92 13.74
C THR A 75 14.91 3.84 12.58
N PHE A 76 16.12 4.36 12.62
CA PHE A 76 16.71 5.17 11.56
C PHE A 76 17.41 4.29 10.54
N SER A 77 17.44 4.74 9.28
CA SER A 77 18.24 4.10 8.24
C SER A 77 19.73 4.16 8.59
N LEU A 78 20.52 3.22 8.08
CA LEU A 78 21.98 3.29 8.23
C LEU A 78 22.57 4.54 7.56
N GLN A 79 21.92 5.03 6.50
CA GLN A 79 22.30 6.24 5.77
C GLN A 79 21.91 7.53 6.50
N ASP A 80 20.94 7.46 7.40
CA ASP A 80 20.51 8.64 8.15
C ASP A 80 21.61 9.08 9.11
N GLN A 81 21.93 10.37 9.06
CA GLN A 81 22.86 11.01 9.98
C GLN A 81 22.11 11.58 11.17
N VAL A 82 21.84 10.73 12.17
CA VAL A 82 21.41 11.20 13.49
C VAL A 82 22.66 11.62 14.26
N ARG A 83 22.78 12.90 14.60
CA ARG A 83 23.88 13.43 15.41
C ARG A 83 23.41 13.65 16.83
N LEU A 84 24.26 13.29 17.78
CA LEU A 84 24.10 13.62 19.20
C LEU A 84 25.04 14.78 19.56
N PRO A 85 24.63 15.72 20.43
CA PRO A 85 23.28 15.84 21.00
C PRO A 85 22.23 16.20 19.94
N LEU A 86 20.97 15.82 20.19
CA LEU A 86 19.86 16.18 19.30
C LEU A 86 19.67 17.70 19.29
N ALA A 87 19.24 18.26 18.16
CA ALA A 87 19.00 19.71 18.03
C ALA A 87 18.02 20.26 19.08
N ALA A 88 17.07 19.43 19.54
CA ALA A 88 16.10 19.74 20.59
C ALA A 88 16.49 19.16 21.96
N CYS A 89 17.78 19.03 22.26
CA CYS A 89 18.25 18.55 23.56
C CYS A 89 18.06 19.62 24.63
N ASP A 90 17.40 19.26 25.73
CA ASP A 90 17.08 20.12 26.88
C ASP A 90 18.10 20.00 28.04
N LYS A 91 19.11 19.12 27.92
CA LYS A 91 20.12 18.87 28.95
C LYS A 91 21.47 19.51 28.59
N THR A 92 22.16 20.04 29.60
CA THR A 92 23.54 20.55 29.49
C THR A 92 24.56 19.43 29.28
N THR A 93 24.34 18.30 29.94
CA THR A 93 25.11 17.06 29.79
C THR A 93 24.15 15.92 29.41
N CYS A 94 24.22 15.46 28.16
CA CYS A 94 23.33 14.45 27.62
C CYS A 94 24.08 13.13 27.41
N LEU A 95 23.59 12.05 28.04
CA LEU A 95 24.22 10.72 27.98
C LEU A 95 23.47 9.76 27.03
N CYS A 96 22.91 10.28 25.94
CA CYS A 96 22.24 9.43 24.96
C CYS A 96 23.23 8.64 24.11
N ASP A 97 22.82 7.43 23.73
CA ASP A 97 23.61 6.55 22.87
C ASP A 97 22.80 6.11 21.64
N ILE A 98 23.51 5.86 20.54
CA ILE A 98 22.94 5.31 19.30
C ILE A 98 23.50 3.90 19.12
N LYS A 99 22.63 2.89 19.19
CA LYS A 99 23.01 1.51 18.95
C LYS A 99 22.60 1.05 17.56
N LEU A 100 23.46 0.24 16.95
CA LEU A 100 23.13 -0.45 15.71
C LEU A 100 22.21 -1.63 16.00
N ILE A 101 21.17 -1.79 15.19
CA ILE A 101 20.24 -2.91 15.30
C ILE A 101 20.65 -3.99 14.32
N HIS A 102 20.98 -5.18 14.83
CA HIS A 102 21.28 -6.33 13.99
C HIS A 102 20.10 -6.70 13.07
N ASN A 103 20.44 -7.11 11.87
CA ASN A 103 19.49 -7.74 10.98
C ASN A 103 19.10 -9.11 11.57
N ARG A 104 17.81 -9.33 11.79
CA ARG A 104 17.32 -10.62 12.30
C ARG A 104 17.41 -11.73 11.26
N ARG A 105 17.59 -11.38 9.98
CA ARG A 105 17.67 -12.34 8.89
C ARG A 105 19.12 -12.74 8.68
N THR A 106 19.40 -14.01 8.95
CA THR A 106 20.73 -14.61 8.74
C THR A 106 20.94 -15.17 7.33
N GLY A 107 19.91 -15.12 6.48
CA GLY A 107 20.00 -15.62 5.11
C GLY A 107 18.78 -15.32 4.25
N GLU A 108 18.86 -15.73 2.99
CA GLU A 108 17.77 -15.59 2.04
C GLU A 108 16.59 -16.48 2.42
N ARG A 109 15.37 -15.92 2.36
CA ARG A 109 14.15 -16.67 2.73
C ARG A 109 13.85 -17.81 1.75
N ARG A 110 14.29 -17.68 0.50
CA ARG A 110 14.06 -18.66 -0.57
C ARG A 110 15.37 -18.93 -1.28
N VAL A 111 15.95 -20.09 -0.98
CA VAL A 111 17.18 -20.56 -1.66
C VAL A 111 16.85 -21.27 -2.98
N ARG A 112 15.59 -21.69 -3.16
CA ARG A 112 15.13 -22.41 -4.34
C ARG A 112 14.16 -21.56 -5.14
N GLU A 113 14.16 -21.78 -6.44
CA GLU A 113 13.24 -21.15 -7.38
C GLU A 113 11.78 -21.37 -6.96
N ASP A 114 10.95 -20.34 -7.13
CA ASP A 114 9.56 -20.35 -6.69
C ASP A 114 8.72 -21.28 -7.56
N ARG A 115 8.46 -22.50 -7.07
CA ARG A 115 7.61 -23.50 -7.74
C ARG A 115 6.17 -23.04 -8.00
N ARG A 116 5.74 -21.87 -7.51
CA ARG A 116 4.39 -21.36 -7.79
C ARG A 116 4.15 -21.08 -9.26
N THR A 117 5.16 -20.72 -10.03
CA THR A 117 5.03 -20.55 -11.48
C THR A 117 4.74 -21.89 -12.16
N GLU A 118 5.52 -22.91 -11.80
CA GLU A 118 5.34 -24.29 -12.29
C GLU A 118 3.96 -24.85 -11.93
N ILE A 119 3.53 -24.71 -10.67
CA ILE A 119 2.25 -25.24 -10.20
C ILE A 119 1.05 -24.47 -10.77
N ARG A 120 1.16 -23.15 -10.96
CA ARG A 120 0.04 -22.32 -11.47
C ARG A 120 -0.31 -22.64 -12.93
N PHE A 121 0.68 -23.05 -13.72
CA PHE A 121 0.52 -23.28 -15.15
C PHE A 121 0.68 -24.76 -15.54
N ALA A 122 0.68 -25.67 -14.57
CA ALA A 122 0.79 -27.10 -14.82
C ALA A 122 -0.41 -27.61 -15.67
N PRO A 123 -0.18 -28.43 -16.70
CA PRO A 123 -1.24 -29.02 -17.50
C PRO A 123 -2.24 -29.80 -16.63
N GLY A 124 -3.54 -29.60 -16.87
CA GLY A 124 -4.61 -30.25 -16.10
C GLY A 124 -5.00 -29.53 -14.80
N HIS A 125 -4.30 -28.44 -14.42
CA HIS A 125 -4.70 -27.57 -13.31
C HIS A 125 -5.19 -26.21 -13.85
N PRO A 126 -6.51 -26.00 -13.98
CA PRO A 126 -7.02 -24.69 -14.38
C PRO A 126 -6.61 -23.64 -13.36
N ASP A 127 -6.20 -22.45 -13.83
CA ASP A 127 -5.83 -21.35 -12.93
C ASP A 127 -7.02 -21.06 -12.01
N ARG A 128 -6.79 -21.17 -10.70
CA ARG A 128 -7.81 -20.90 -9.67
C ARG A 128 -8.40 -19.48 -9.79
N ARG A 129 -7.72 -18.56 -10.48
CA ARG A 129 -8.22 -17.21 -10.78
C ARG A 129 -9.22 -17.15 -11.93
N GLN A 130 -9.35 -18.21 -12.73
CA GLN A 130 -10.38 -18.33 -13.77
C GLN A 130 -11.72 -18.80 -13.22
N GLN A 131 -11.75 -19.34 -12.00
CA GLN A 131 -13.00 -19.72 -11.36
C GLN A 131 -13.74 -18.46 -10.89
N GLN A 132 -14.97 -18.30 -11.39
CA GLN A 132 -15.88 -17.26 -10.93
C GLN A 132 -16.13 -17.43 -9.43
N GLY A 133 -15.79 -16.39 -8.69
CA GLY A 133 -16.28 -16.17 -7.34
C GLY A 133 -15.59 -16.97 -6.24
N ARG A 134 -15.19 -16.27 -5.17
CA ARG A 134 -14.78 -16.91 -3.92
C ARG A 134 -15.90 -16.90 -2.89
N ARG A 135 -16.93 -16.09 -3.12
CA ARG A 135 -18.03 -15.85 -2.19
C ARG A 135 -19.28 -16.49 -2.73
N LYS A 136 -20.11 -17.01 -1.83
CA LYS A 136 -21.41 -17.63 -2.12
C LYS A 136 -22.37 -16.67 -2.87
N GLU A 137 -22.06 -15.37 -2.84
CA GLU A 137 -22.79 -14.25 -3.45
C GLU A 137 -22.28 -13.88 -4.84
N ASP A 138 -21.17 -14.49 -5.31
CA ASP A 138 -20.62 -14.28 -6.65
C ASP A 138 -21.43 -15.08 -7.70
N ILE A 139 -22.76 -15.12 -7.57
CA ILE A 139 -23.67 -15.73 -8.53
C ILE A 139 -23.97 -14.67 -9.59
N ILE A 140 -23.20 -14.72 -10.68
CA ILE A 140 -23.59 -14.28 -12.04
C ILE A 140 -23.94 -12.78 -12.14
N TRP A 141 -22.97 -11.96 -12.54
CA TRP A 141 -23.25 -10.71 -13.27
C TRP A 141 -23.92 -11.07 -14.60
N SER A 142 -25.24 -10.99 -14.64
CA SER A 142 -26.09 -11.21 -15.83
C SER A 142 -26.09 -9.96 -16.72
N GLY A 143 -24.97 -9.68 -17.38
CA GLY A 143 -24.88 -8.71 -18.47
C GLY A 143 -24.50 -9.44 -19.75
N GLY A 144 -25.52 -9.94 -20.47
CA GLY A 144 -25.38 -10.92 -21.54
C GLY A 144 -24.52 -10.50 -22.72
N TYR A 145 -23.73 -11.46 -23.22
CA TYR A 145 -23.29 -11.49 -24.60
C TYR A 145 -24.45 -11.98 -25.47
N ALA A 146 -24.85 -11.19 -26.46
CA ALA A 146 -25.48 -11.69 -27.68
C ALA A 146 -24.61 -11.18 -28.84
N GLY A 147 -24.10 -12.13 -29.62
CA GLY A 147 -23.33 -11.88 -30.84
C GLY A 147 -24.20 -11.41 -32.00
#